data_AF-G4U086-F1
#
_entry.id   AF-G4U086-F1
#
_cell.length_a   1.000
_cell.length_b   1.000
_cell.length_c   1.000
_cell.angle_alpha   90.00
_cell.angle_beta   90.00
_cell.angle_gamma   90.00
#
_symmetry.space_group_name_H-M   'P 1'
#
loop_
_entity.id
_entity.type
_entity.pdbx_description
1 polymer ?
#
loop_
_entity_poly.entity_id
_entity_poly.type
_entity_poly.pdbx_seq_one_letter_code
_entity_poly.pdbx_strand_id
1 'polypeptide(L)'
;MAFYSIALLSIACSIILFRVGIDQYMPLLVSNTSAGSTSKPQSKLEEFGFLEISSGINPIVDIIAIHGLQGHREKTWTTDDGVFWLRDLLPSDLSNARVLSYGYDADIRSRECVSTQTMSRHAEGFANALSRVRKDAPRRPIIFVAHDIGGIILKWVRSTRLQEPATDIPLW
;
A
#
# COMPACT_ATOMS: atom_id res chain seq x y z
N MET A 1 -28.98 -9.76 2.11
CA MET A 1 -27.54 -10.00 2.34
C MET A 1 -26.86 -10.49 1.05
N ALA A 2 -26.84 -9.67 -0.01
CA ALA A 2 -26.20 -10.04 -1.29
C ALA A 2 -25.45 -8.87 -1.98
N PHE A 3 -25.55 -7.65 -1.46
CA PHE A 3 -24.92 -6.48 -2.08
C PHE A 3 -23.45 -6.28 -1.66
N TYR A 4 -23.02 -6.84 -0.52
CA TYR A 4 -21.62 -6.78 -0.07
C TYR A 4 -20.66 -7.66 -0.87
N SER A 5 -21.16 -8.75 -1.49
CA SER A 5 -20.29 -9.70 -2.20
C SER A 5 -19.89 -9.23 -3.61
N ILE A 6 -20.61 -8.26 -4.19
CA ILE A 6 -20.33 -7.75 -5.53
C ILE A 6 -19.32 -6.60 -5.48
N ALA A 7 -19.35 -5.78 -4.41
CA ALA A 7 -18.39 -4.69 -4.21
C ALA A 7 -16.94 -5.22 -4.05
N LEU A 8 -16.77 -6.37 -3.39
CA LEU A 8 -15.47 -7.04 -3.30
C LEU A 8 -14.98 -7.59 -4.65
N LEU A 9 -15.88 -7.96 -5.57
CA LEU A 9 -15.51 -8.52 -6.87
C LEU A 9 -15.10 -7.45 -7.90
N SER A 10 -15.58 -6.21 -7.76
CA SER A 10 -15.24 -5.12 -8.69
C SER A 10 -13.90 -4.44 -8.38
N ILE A 11 -13.44 -4.46 -7.12
CA ILE A 11 -12.16 -3.86 -6.71
C ILE A 11 -11.01 -4.88 -6.87
N ALA A 12 -11.33 -6.18 -6.99
CA ALA A 12 -10.37 -7.27 -7.00
C ALA A 12 -9.49 -7.41 -8.27
N CYS A 13 -9.75 -6.67 -9.35
CA CYS A 13 -9.06 -6.94 -10.61
C CYS A 13 -7.61 -6.43 -10.69
N SER A 14 -7.15 -5.61 -9.72
CA SER A 14 -5.78 -5.07 -9.70
C SER A 14 -5.10 -5.11 -8.32
N ILE A 15 -5.73 -5.68 -7.29
CA ILE A 15 -5.17 -5.74 -5.93
C ILE A 15 -4.30 -7.00 -5.79
N ILE A 16 -2.99 -6.82 -5.66
CA ILE A 16 -2.08 -7.91 -5.31
C ILE A 16 -2.02 -8.01 -3.77
N LEU A 17 -2.67 -9.03 -3.22
CA LEU A 17 -2.51 -9.42 -1.82
C LEU A 17 -1.19 -10.18 -1.66
N PHE A 18 -0.17 -9.52 -1.14
CA PHE A 18 1.05 -10.19 -0.73
C PHE A 18 0.89 -10.66 0.72
N ARG A 19 0.53 -11.93 0.90
CA ARG A 19 0.79 -12.63 2.16
C ARG A 19 2.25 -13.06 2.12
N VAL A 20 3.08 -12.57 3.06
CA VAL A 20 4.47 -13.05 3.17
C VAL A 20 4.41 -14.49 3.70
N GLY A 21 4.44 -15.46 2.78
CA GLY A 21 4.46 -16.91 3.03
C GLY A 21 4.16 -17.73 1.76
N ILE A 22 5.22 -18.23 1.12
CA ILE A 22 5.33 -19.34 0.12
C ILE A 22 4.48 -19.31 -1.18
N ASP A 23 5.20 -19.14 -2.30
CA ASP A 23 5.04 -19.56 -3.71
C ASP A 23 3.65 -19.81 -4.36
N GLN A 24 3.34 -19.05 -5.44
CA GLN A 24 3.33 -19.48 -6.86
C GLN A 24 2.64 -18.43 -7.77
N TYR A 25 3.14 -18.32 -9.01
CA TYR A 25 2.85 -17.32 -10.06
C TYR A 25 1.51 -17.55 -10.82
N MET A 26 0.91 -16.50 -11.38
CA MET A 26 -0.04 -16.54 -12.52
C MET A 26 0.05 -15.24 -13.37
N PRO A 27 -0.20 -15.28 -14.70
CA PRO A 27 0.22 -14.24 -15.65
C PRO A 27 -0.83 -13.18 -15.97
N LEU A 28 -0.32 -12.04 -16.44
CA LEU A 28 -0.96 -10.74 -16.68
C LEU A 28 -1.89 -10.71 -17.91
N LEU A 29 -2.99 -9.96 -17.83
CA LEU A 29 -3.64 -9.32 -18.98
C LEU A 29 -3.86 -7.83 -18.70
N VAL A 30 -3.33 -6.99 -19.58
CA VAL A 30 -3.39 -5.52 -19.56
C VAL A 30 -4.64 -5.07 -20.32
N SER A 31 -5.41 -4.15 -19.77
CA SER A 31 -6.26 -3.27 -20.57
C SER A 31 -6.30 -1.86 -19.98
N ASN A 32 -6.09 -0.87 -20.86
CA ASN A 32 -6.04 0.56 -20.57
C ASN A 32 -7.45 1.14 -20.48
N THR A 33 -7.72 2.01 -19.49
CA THR A 33 -8.58 3.18 -19.74
C THR A 33 -8.24 4.34 -18.79
N SER A 34 -8.23 5.55 -19.36
CA SER A 34 -7.94 6.83 -18.73
C SER A 34 -9.20 7.51 -18.21
N ALA A 35 -9.08 8.31 -17.14
CA ALA A 35 -9.77 9.59 -16.98
C ALA A 35 -9.22 10.32 -15.74
N GLY A 36 -8.67 11.51 -15.93
CA GLY A 36 -8.28 12.41 -14.85
C GLY A 36 -9.47 13.22 -14.33
N SER A 37 -9.43 13.61 -13.07
CA SER A 37 -10.14 14.79 -12.57
C SER A 37 -9.34 15.46 -11.46
N THR A 38 -9.17 16.77 -11.61
CA THR A 38 -8.36 17.66 -10.77
C THR A 38 -9.18 18.20 -9.59
N SER A 39 -8.62 18.22 -8.37
CA SER A 39 -9.12 19.07 -7.29
C SER A 39 -8.00 19.60 -6.37
N LYS A 40 -8.07 20.93 -6.18
CA LYS A 40 -7.45 21.90 -5.22
C LYS A 40 -6.03 21.67 -4.65
N PRO A 41 -5.23 22.75 -4.48
CA PRO A 41 -3.88 22.68 -3.92
C PRO A 41 -3.94 22.51 -2.40
N GLN A 42 -4.08 21.27 -1.95
CA GLN A 42 -3.72 20.87 -0.61
C GLN A 42 -2.18 20.79 -0.60
N SER A 43 -1.53 21.35 0.43
CA SER A 43 -0.06 21.41 0.45
C SER A 43 0.52 20.02 0.23
N LYS A 44 1.32 19.85 -0.85
CA LYS A 44 1.88 18.58 -1.37
C LYS A 44 2.53 17.67 -0.31
N LEU A 45 2.87 18.20 0.86
CA LEU A 45 3.47 17.49 1.99
C LEU A 45 2.48 16.63 2.79
N GLU A 46 1.19 16.97 2.77
CA GLU A 46 0.16 16.19 3.46
C GLU A 46 -0.17 14.89 2.74
N GLU A 47 0.41 14.59 1.58
CA GLU A 47 0.06 13.45 0.71
C GLU A 47 1.02 12.24 0.85
N PHE A 48 2.15 12.40 1.53
CA PHE A 48 3.19 11.37 1.64
C PHE A 48 3.34 10.78 3.05
N GLY A 49 3.93 9.58 3.12
CA GLY A 49 4.14 8.86 4.37
C GLY A 49 2.96 7.99 4.79
N PHE A 50 3.02 7.48 6.01
CA PHE A 50 1.96 6.65 6.58
C PHE A 50 0.82 7.51 7.11
N LEU A 51 -0.40 7.14 6.71
CA LEU A 51 -1.65 7.57 7.32
C LEU A 51 -2.27 6.37 8.03
N GLU A 52 -2.55 6.51 9.33
CA GLU A 52 -3.32 5.53 10.07
C GLU A 52 -4.81 5.73 9.78
N ILE A 53 -5.42 4.72 9.17
CA ILE A 53 -6.83 4.72 8.76
C ILE A 53 -7.71 4.18 9.90
N SER A 54 -7.22 3.16 10.59
CA SER A 54 -7.87 2.55 11.75
C SER A 54 -6.81 1.98 12.69
N SER A 55 -6.91 2.28 13.98
CA SER A 55 -6.00 1.76 15.01
C SER A 55 -6.25 0.28 15.33
N GLY A 56 -7.49 -0.19 15.15
CA GLY A 56 -7.96 -1.50 15.59
C GLY A 56 -8.07 -1.62 17.11
N ILE A 57 -8.83 -2.63 17.57
CA ILE A 57 -8.97 -2.99 18.98
C ILE A 57 -7.98 -4.12 19.30
N ASN A 58 -6.97 -3.84 20.13
CA ASN A 58 -5.89 -4.78 20.46
C ASN A 58 -5.28 -5.43 19.20
N PRO A 59 -4.72 -4.63 18.27
CA PRO A 59 -4.40 -5.09 16.94
C PRO A 59 -3.35 -6.20 16.94
N ILE A 60 -3.70 -7.33 16.31
CA ILE A 60 -2.82 -8.51 16.17
C ILE A 60 -2.13 -8.57 14.81
N VAL A 61 -2.53 -7.72 13.86
CA VAL A 61 -1.99 -7.64 12.50
C VAL A 61 -2.02 -6.19 12.02
N ASP A 62 -1.02 -5.79 11.23
CA ASP A 62 -1.04 -4.55 10.47
C ASP A 62 -1.44 -4.85 9.01
N ILE A 63 -2.43 -4.14 8.49
CA ILE A 63 -2.77 -4.12 7.06
C ILE A 63 -2.19 -2.83 6.48
N ILE A 64 -1.30 -2.96 5.50
CA ILE A 64 -0.58 -1.83 4.91
C ILE A 64 -0.91 -1.72 3.43
N ALA A 65 -1.59 -0.64 3.07
CA ALA A 65 -2.00 -0.35 1.71
C ALA A 65 -1.01 0.59 0.99
N ILE A 66 -0.52 0.21 -0.19
CA ILE A 66 0.47 0.97 -0.98
C ILE A 66 -0.11 1.23 -2.38
N HIS A 67 -0.29 2.50 -2.73
CA HIS A 67 -0.91 2.88 -4.01
C HIS A 67 0.04 2.72 -5.20
N GLY A 68 -0.52 2.75 -6.42
CA GLY A 68 0.21 2.70 -7.68
C GLY A 68 0.63 4.08 -8.21
N LEU A 69 1.09 4.10 -9.47
CA LEU A 69 1.41 5.34 -10.20
C LEU A 69 0.18 6.24 -10.31
N GLN A 70 0.37 7.57 -10.26
CA GLN A 70 -0.73 8.56 -10.22
C GLN A 70 -1.75 8.35 -9.09
N GLY A 71 -1.46 7.44 -8.16
CA GLY A 71 -2.32 7.11 -7.04
C GLY A 71 -2.20 8.11 -5.90
N HIS A 72 -3.10 7.96 -4.94
CA HIS A 72 -3.07 8.66 -3.67
C HIS A 72 -3.46 7.67 -2.58
N ARG A 73 -2.81 7.74 -1.42
CA ARG A 73 -3.01 6.83 -0.28
C ARG A 73 -4.45 6.73 0.28
N GLU A 74 -5.37 7.53 -0.23
CA GLU A 74 -6.80 7.48 0.13
C GLU A 74 -7.65 7.28 -1.13
N LYS A 75 -7.47 8.16 -2.14
CA LYS A 75 -8.27 8.12 -3.37
C LYS A 75 -8.14 6.81 -4.14
N THR A 76 -6.97 6.16 -4.13
CA THR A 76 -6.78 4.84 -4.78
C THR A 76 -7.68 3.76 -4.20
N TRP A 77 -8.11 3.91 -2.95
CA TRP A 77 -8.94 2.95 -2.22
C TRP A 77 -10.36 3.46 -2.01
N THR A 78 -10.72 4.55 -2.68
CA THR A 78 -12.06 5.14 -2.60
C THR A 78 -12.78 4.84 -3.91
N THR A 79 -13.99 4.31 -3.81
CA THR A 79 -14.85 4.06 -4.97
C THR A 79 -15.43 5.37 -5.52
N ASP A 80 -16.00 5.34 -6.73
CA ASP A 80 -16.59 6.53 -7.36
C ASP A 80 -17.78 7.11 -6.57
N ASP A 81 -18.50 6.28 -5.81
CA ASP A 81 -19.56 6.69 -4.90
C ASP A 81 -19.04 7.19 -3.53
N GLY A 82 -17.72 7.27 -3.36
CA GLY A 82 -17.07 7.88 -2.20
C GLY A 82 -16.79 6.95 -1.02
N VAL A 83 -16.96 5.64 -1.20
CA VAL A 83 -16.69 4.65 -0.14
C VAL A 83 -15.19 4.36 -0.08
N PHE A 84 -14.56 4.75 1.02
CA PHE A 84 -13.16 4.45 1.28
C PHE A 84 -13.08 3.11 2.04
N TRP A 85 -12.98 2.00 1.30
CA TRP A 85 -13.21 0.67 1.88
C TRP A 85 -12.23 0.28 2.99
N LEU A 86 -10.99 0.79 3.01
CA LEU A 86 -10.04 0.56 4.11
C LEU A 86 -10.52 1.14 5.45
N ARG A 87 -11.32 2.21 5.41
CA ARG A 87 -11.87 2.89 6.58
C ARG A 87 -13.30 2.45 6.86
N ASP A 88 -14.11 2.40 5.82
CA ASP A 88 -15.57 2.34 5.93
C ASP A 88 -16.09 0.90 6.00
N LEU A 89 -15.31 -0.08 5.51
CA LEU A 89 -15.72 -1.50 5.43
C LEU A 89 -14.75 -2.43 6.19
N LEU A 90 -13.45 -2.27 5.99
CA LEU A 90 -12.46 -3.21 6.54
C LEU A 90 -12.46 -3.32 8.08
N PRO A 91 -12.64 -2.23 8.85
CA PRO A 91 -12.64 -2.33 10.31
C PRO A 91 -13.84 -3.08 10.90
N SER A 92 -14.97 -3.19 10.19
CA SER A 92 -16.11 -4.00 10.65
C SER A 92 -15.85 -5.49 10.51
N ASP A 93 -15.10 -5.88 9.48
CA ASP A 93 -14.77 -7.29 9.22
C ASP A 93 -13.55 -7.74 10.04
N LEU A 94 -12.59 -6.84 10.25
CA LEU A 94 -11.31 -7.10 10.93
C LEU A 94 -11.02 -6.06 12.01
N SER A 95 -11.83 -6.08 13.07
CA SER A 95 -11.72 -5.10 14.17
C SER A 95 -10.41 -5.16 14.95
N ASN A 96 -9.68 -6.28 14.89
CA ASN A 96 -8.36 -6.49 15.50
C ASN A 96 -7.19 -6.26 14.53
N ALA A 97 -7.42 -5.55 13.43
CA ALA A 97 -6.37 -5.11 12.50
C ALA A 97 -6.13 -3.60 12.64
N ARG A 98 -4.86 -3.20 12.68
CA ARG A 98 -4.47 -1.81 12.44
C ARG A 98 -4.34 -1.60 10.93
N VAL A 99 -5.01 -0.60 10.38
CA VAL A 99 -5.02 -0.31 8.95
C VAL A 99 -4.23 0.96 8.68
N LEU A 100 -3.20 0.85 7.84
CA LEU A 100 -2.33 1.95 7.43
C LEU A 100 -2.37 2.08 5.91
N SER A 101 -2.27 3.30 5.39
CA SER A 101 -1.96 3.54 3.98
C SER A 101 -0.71 4.38 3.82
N TYR A 102 0.13 4.02 2.86
CA TYR A 102 1.39 4.67 2.56
C TYR A 102 1.31 5.47 1.26
N GLY A 103 1.65 6.76 1.34
CA GLY A 103 1.77 7.67 0.22
C GLY A 103 3.23 7.92 -0.18
N TYR A 104 3.52 7.96 -1.48
CA TYR A 104 4.80 8.39 -2.04
C TYR A 104 4.58 9.22 -3.30
N ASP A 105 5.61 9.95 -3.75
CA ASP A 105 5.53 10.74 -4.98
C ASP A 105 5.38 9.81 -6.19
N ALA A 106 4.16 9.76 -6.73
CA ALA A 106 3.77 8.89 -7.85
C ALA A 106 3.51 9.69 -9.14
N ASP A 107 3.99 10.93 -9.22
CA ASP A 107 3.80 11.79 -10.41
C ASP A 107 4.70 11.35 -11.58
N ILE A 108 4.06 10.77 -12.61
CA ILE A 108 4.68 10.29 -13.86
C ILE A 108 5.19 11.44 -14.74
N ARG A 109 4.82 12.70 -14.47
CA ARG A 109 5.29 13.85 -15.27
C ARG A 109 6.80 14.07 -15.18
N SER A 110 7.45 13.48 -14.18
CA SER A 110 8.91 13.32 -14.18
C SER A 110 9.27 12.06 -14.97
N ARG A 111 10.04 12.20 -16.07
CA ARG A 111 10.57 11.07 -16.87
C ARG A 111 11.42 10.07 -16.06
N GLU A 112 11.72 10.40 -14.80
CA GLU A 112 12.51 9.61 -13.85
C GLU A 112 11.65 8.73 -12.92
N CYS A 113 10.32 8.85 -12.94
CA CYS A 113 9.40 8.21 -12.00
C CYS A 113 9.55 6.67 -11.90
N VAL A 114 9.98 6.01 -12.98
CA VAL A 114 10.07 4.54 -13.07
C VAL A 114 11.52 4.04 -13.17
N SER A 115 12.51 4.91 -12.93
CA SER A 115 13.91 4.49 -12.94
C SER A 115 14.24 3.56 -11.75
N THR A 116 15.26 2.71 -11.90
CA THR A 116 15.74 1.86 -10.80
C THR A 116 16.17 2.67 -9.58
N GLN A 117 16.78 3.83 -9.79
CA GLN A 117 17.19 4.74 -8.72
C GLN A 117 15.98 5.32 -7.97
N THR A 118 14.94 5.71 -8.69
CA THR A 118 13.69 6.22 -8.10
C THR A 118 12.99 5.12 -7.31
N MET A 119 12.93 3.90 -7.85
CA MET A 119 12.38 2.74 -7.14
C MET A 119 13.15 2.40 -5.86
N SER A 120 14.49 2.44 -5.89
CA SER A 120 15.33 2.26 -4.69
C SER A 120 15.01 3.31 -3.63
N ARG A 121 14.91 4.59 -4.04
CA ARG A 121 14.58 5.69 -3.12
C ARG A 121 13.20 5.52 -2.49
N HIS A 122 12.18 5.13 -3.26
CA HIS A 122 10.86 4.86 -2.71
C HIS A 122 10.86 3.65 -1.77
N ALA A 123 11.59 2.59 -2.11
CA ALA A 123 11.75 1.41 -1.25
C ALA A 123 12.44 1.76 0.08
N GLU A 124 13.55 2.50 0.04
CA GLU A 124 14.25 2.98 1.23
C GLU A 124 13.36 3.90 2.08
N GLY A 125 12.67 4.86 1.44
CA GLY A 125 11.73 5.76 2.10
C GLY A 125 10.61 5.00 2.81
N PHE A 126 10.02 4.00 2.13
CA PHE A 126 9.01 3.13 2.70
C PHE A 126 9.55 2.31 3.88
N ALA A 127 10.70 1.63 3.72
CA ALA A 127 11.29 0.80 4.75
C ALA A 127 11.64 1.61 6.01
N ASN A 128 12.18 2.81 5.84
CA ASN A 128 12.49 3.73 6.93
C ASN A 128 11.21 4.21 7.64
N ALA A 129 10.18 4.57 6.89
CA ALA A 129 8.90 4.97 7.46
C ALA A 129 8.22 3.80 8.21
N LEU A 130 8.31 2.58 7.67
CA LEU A 130 7.73 1.37 8.24
C LEU A 130 8.39 1.03 9.57
N SER A 131 9.71 1.14 9.63
CA SER A 131 10.49 0.96 10.88
C SER A 131 10.02 1.93 11.98
N ARG A 132 9.77 3.20 11.62
CA ARG A 132 9.29 4.21 12.58
C ARG A 132 7.88 3.93 13.09
N VAL A 133 6.92 3.67 12.20
CA VAL A 133 5.49 3.48 12.57
C VAL A 133 5.23 2.19 13.34
N ARG A 134 6.18 1.25 13.30
CA ARG A 134 6.12 -0.04 14.00
C ARG A 134 7.08 -0.16 15.17
N LYS A 135 7.71 0.93 15.61
CA LYS A 135 8.67 0.93 16.71
C LYS A 135 8.14 0.22 17.97
N ASP A 136 6.86 0.41 18.29
CA ASP A 136 6.23 -0.14 19.49
C ASP A 136 5.66 -1.56 19.30
N ALA A 137 5.54 -2.01 18.06
CA ALA A 137 5.03 -3.34 17.72
C ALA A 137 5.82 -3.99 16.56
N PRO A 138 7.15 -4.16 16.71
CA PRO A 138 8.02 -4.52 15.60
C PRO A 138 7.72 -5.90 15.04
N ARG A 139 7.15 -6.83 15.84
CA ARG A 139 6.86 -8.22 15.45
C ARG A 139 5.41 -8.49 15.05
N ARG A 140 4.56 -7.46 14.99
CA ARG A 140 3.15 -7.66 14.63
C ARG A 140 3.05 -8.08 13.16
N PRO A 141 2.46 -9.22 12.80
CA PRO A 141 2.37 -9.65 11.40
C PRO A 141 1.87 -8.56 10.45
N ILE A 142 2.36 -8.54 9.21
CA ILE A 142 1.93 -7.60 8.17
C ILE A 142 1.21 -8.32 7.03
N ILE A 143 0.11 -7.73 6.57
CA ILE A 143 -0.53 -8.03 5.29
C ILE A 143 -0.38 -6.80 4.40
N PHE A 144 0.23 -6.96 3.23
CA PHE A 144 0.35 -5.88 2.26
C PHE A 144 -0.78 -5.93 1.24
N VAL A 145 -1.38 -4.77 0.99
CA VAL A 145 -2.34 -4.52 -0.09
C VAL A 145 -1.67 -3.56 -1.06
N ALA A 146 -1.12 -4.06 -2.16
CA ALA A 146 -0.32 -3.24 -3.06
C ALA A 146 -0.96 -3.17 -4.45
N HIS A 147 -0.99 -1.97 -5.02
CA HIS A 147 -1.51 -1.71 -6.37
C HIS A 147 -0.36 -1.31 -7.32
N ASP A 148 -0.31 -1.91 -8.51
CA ASP A 148 0.70 -1.66 -9.55
C ASP A 148 2.16 -1.56 -9.02
N ILE A 149 2.79 -0.40 -9.21
CA ILE A 149 4.17 -0.11 -8.81
C ILE A 149 4.36 -0.15 -7.29
N GLY A 150 3.29 -0.04 -6.50
CA GLY A 150 3.34 -0.29 -5.06
C GLY A 150 3.83 -1.71 -4.74
N GLY A 151 3.49 -2.69 -5.58
CA GLY A 151 4.00 -4.06 -5.46
C GLY A 151 5.49 -4.16 -5.86
N ILE A 152 5.92 -3.36 -6.82
CA ILE A 152 7.33 -3.26 -7.24
C ILE A 152 8.17 -2.65 -6.12
N ILE A 153 7.69 -1.57 -5.48
CA ILE A 153 8.34 -0.96 -4.31
C ILE A 153 8.53 -2.01 -3.21
N LEU A 154 7.50 -2.80 -2.91
CA LEU A 154 7.59 -3.86 -1.91
C LEU A 154 8.64 -4.93 -2.28
N LYS A 155 8.73 -5.29 -3.57
CA LYS A 155 9.77 -6.22 -4.05
C LYS A 155 11.18 -5.64 -3.86
N TRP A 156 11.39 -4.36 -4.15
CA TRP A 156 12.67 -3.68 -3.91
C TRP A 156 13.05 -3.64 -2.44
N VAL A 157 12.10 -3.34 -1.54
CA VAL A 157 12.33 -3.36 -0.08
C VAL A 157 12.88 -4.71 0.36
N ARG A 158 12.32 -5.81 -0.16
CA ARG A 158 12.81 -7.16 0.11
C ARG A 158 14.22 -7.38 -0.44
N SER A 159 14.48 -6.95 -1.68
CA SER A 159 15.79 -7.11 -2.33
C SER A 159 16.91 -6.33 -1.63
N THR A 160 16.67 -5.07 -1.25
CA THR A 160 17.65 -4.26 -0.51
C THR A 160 18.03 -4.91 0.82
N ARG A 161 17.06 -5.51 1.53
CA ARG A 161 17.33 -6.23 2.78
C ARG A 161 18.10 -7.54 2.62
N LEU A 162 18.04 -8.20 1.45
CA LEU A 162 18.81 -9.43 1.21
C LEU A 162 20.28 -9.13 0.83
N GLN A 163 20.61 -7.89 0.47
CA GLN A 163 21.96 -7.48 0.10
C GLN A 163 22.77 -6.90 1.27
N GLU A 164 22.10 -6.49 2.35
CA GLU A 164 22.76 -6.07 3.60
C GLU A 164 23.31 -7.29 4.35
N PRO A 165 24.61 -7.31 4.76
CA PRO A 165 25.10 -8.34 5.65
C PRO A 165 24.29 -8.29 6.95
N ALA A 166 23.90 -9.46 7.47
CA ALA A 166 23.03 -9.64 8.64
C ALA A 166 23.47 -8.76 9.82
N THR A 167 22.94 -7.54 9.86
CA THR A 167 22.96 -6.65 11.01
C THR A 167 21.56 -6.69 11.59
N ASP A 168 21.47 -6.61 12.92
CA ASP A 168 20.29 -6.84 13.76
C ASP A 168 19.14 -5.82 13.55
N ILE A 169 18.75 -5.57 12.30
CA ILE A 169 17.58 -4.77 11.97
C ILE A 169 16.36 -5.67 12.18
N PRO A 170 15.39 -5.28 13.03
CA PRO A 170 14.21 -6.07 13.27
C PRO A 170 13.53 -6.47 11.96
N LEU A 171 13.38 -7.79 11.78
CA LEU A 171 12.41 -8.36 10.88
C LEU A 171 11.06 -7.89 11.40
N TRP A 172 10.45 -6.97 10.65
CA TRP A 172 9.07 -6.58 10.89
C TRP A 172 8.16 -7.80 10.78
#